data_AF-K1XWY9-F1
#
_entry.id   AF-K1XWY9-F1
#
_cell.length_a   1.000
_cell.length_b   1.000
_cell.length_c   1.000
_cell.angle_alpha   90.00
_cell.angle_beta   90.00
_cell.angle_gamma   90.00
#
_symmetry.space_group_name_H-M   'P 1'
#
loop_
_entity.id
_entity.type
_entity.pdbx_description
1 polymer ?
#
loop_
_entity_poly.entity_id
_entity_poly.type
_entity_poly.pdbx_seq_one_letter_code
_entity_poly.pdbx_strand_id
1 'polypeptide(L)'
;MFNISSYTKSELVTILRGLKLYRTLDKQVGKRGRELFARSRSPHESYRVEYVGESHADLEPLVLSTYQSRFDIQVPREQIIWKRNDALKWGVRLFVGDDMVDVSFKEAERRVLKS
;
A
#
# COMPACT_ATOMS: atom_id res chain seq x y z
N MET A 1 -15.33 7.22 -27.82
CA MET A 1 -13.97 6.80 -28.24
C MET A 1 -12.97 7.61 -27.42
N PHE A 2 -12.02 6.96 -26.76
CA PHE A 2 -11.04 7.66 -25.90
C PHE A 2 -10.02 8.39 -26.80
N ASN A 3 -9.96 9.72 -26.71
CA ASN A 3 -9.01 10.51 -27.50
C ASN A 3 -7.82 10.95 -26.64
N ILE A 4 -6.62 10.44 -26.93
CA ILE A 4 -5.41 10.77 -26.17
C ILE A 4 -4.96 12.22 -26.37
N SER A 5 -5.27 12.84 -27.52
CA SER A 5 -4.79 14.19 -27.84
C SER A 5 -5.51 15.31 -27.09
N SER A 6 -6.61 15.00 -26.40
CA SER A 6 -7.32 15.97 -25.56
C SER A 6 -6.74 16.11 -24.15
N TYR A 7 -5.71 15.34 -23.80
CA TYR A 7 -5.10 15.35 -22.47
C TYR A 7 -3.73 16.01 -22.49
N THR A 8 -3.46 16.77 -21.44
CA THR A 8 -2.14 17.29 -21.15
C THR A 8 -1.18 16.16 -20.77
N LYS A 9 0.13 16.43 -20.85
CA LYS A 9 1.16 15.49 -20.43
C LYS A 9 0.99 15.03 -18.97
N SER A 10 0.59 15.92 -18.06
CA SER A 10 0.41 15.56 -16.64
C SER A 10 -0.79 14.64 -16.44
N GLU A 11 -1.88 14.86 -17.17
CA GLU A 11 -3.06 14.01 -17.16
C GLU A 11 -2.75 12.63 -17.72
N LEU A 12 -2.01 12.55 -18.84
CA LEU A 12 -1.57 11.28 -19.41
C LEU A 12 -0.65 10.49 -18.46
N VAL A 13 0.25 11.17 -17.75
CA VAL A 13 1.08 10.54 -16.70
C VAL A 13 0.21 10.00 -15.57
N THR A 14 -0.78 10.76 -15.13
CA THR A 14 -1.73 10.34 -14.07
C THR A 14 -2.55 9.13 -14.50
N ILE A 15 -3.07 9.13 -15.74
CA ILE A 15 -3.81 8.01 -16.33
C ILE A 15 -2.92 6.77 -16.41
N LEU A 16 -1.68 6.93 -16.88
CA LEU A 16 -0.71 5.83 -16.98
C LEU A 16 -0.39 5.22 -15.60
N ARG A 17 -0.21 6.04 -14.57
CA ARG A 17 -0.04 5.56 -13.18
C ARG A 17 -1.24 4.76 -12.71
N GLY A 18 -2.45 5.27 -12.94
CA GLY A 18 -3.69 4.55 -12.63
C GLY A 18 -3.79 3.18 -13.32
N LEU A 19 -3.48 3.12 -14.62
CA LEU A 19 -3.47 1.85 -15.37
C LEU A 19 -2.42 0.86 -14.86
N LYS A 20 -1.23 1.36 -14.49
CA LYS A 20 -0.18 0.52 -13.90
C LYS A 20 -0.61 -0.05 -12.54
N LEU A 21 -1.18 0.80 -11.68
CA LEU A 21 -1.72 0.37 -10.39
C LEU A 21 -2.82 -0.68 -10.57
N TYR A 22 -3.80 -0.43 -11.43
CA TYR A 22 -4.87 -1.39 -11.74
C TYR A 22 -4.30 -2.74 -12.18
N ARG A 23 -3.32 -2.73 -13.08
CA ARG A 23 -2.65 -3.96 -13.55
C ARG A 23 -1.88 -4.67 -12.45
N THR A 24 -1.20 -3.93 -11.57
CA THR A 24 -0.46 -4.50 -10.44
C THR A 24 -1.41 -5.14 -9.44
N LEU A 25 -2.51 -4.46 -9.10
CA LEU A 25 -3.54 -4.98 -8.22
C LEU A 25 -4.21 -6.23 -8.80
N ASP A 26 -4.62 -6.19 -10.07
CA ASP A 26 -5.21 -7.35 -10.75
C ASP A 26 -4.25 -8.55 -10.78
N LYS A 27 -2.93 -8.33 -10.93
CA LYS A 27 -1.92 -9.40 -10.86
C LYS A 27 -1.70 -9.96 -9.46
N GLN A 28 -1.68 -9.10 -8.44
CA GLN A 28 -1.31 -9.51 -7.08
C GLN A 28 -2.49 -10.09 -6.29
N VAL A 29 -3.71 -9.60 -6.55
CA VAL A 29 -4.90 -9.97 -5.78
C VAL A 29 -6.11 -10.30 -6.67
N GLY A 30 -5.93 -10.38 -8.00
CA GLY A 30 -6.96 -10.88 -8.92
C GLY A 30 -8.19 -9.99 -8.97
N LYS A 31 -9.38 -10.61 -8.90
CA LYS A 31 -10.68 -9.92 -8.93
C LYS A 31 -10.80 -8.81 -7.86
N ARG A 32 -10.14 -8.98 -6.70
CA ARG A 32 -10.06 -7.97 -5.62
C ARG A 32 -9.26 -6.73 -6.01
N GLY A 33 -8.37 -6.85 -6.99
CA GLY A 33 -7.56 -5.72 -7.43
C GLY A 33 -8.37 -4.61 -8.07
N ARG A 34 -9.52 -4.95 -8.66
CA ARG A 34 -10.48 -3.98 -9.20
C ARG A 34 -11.22 -3.22 -8.09
N GLU A 35 -11.55 -3.93 -7.02
CA GLU A 35 -12.21 -3.35 -5.83
C GLU A 35 -11.26 -2.41 -5.10
N LEU A 36 -10.00 -2.82 -4.88
CA LEU A 36 -8.95 -1.96 -4.34
C LEU A 36 -8.70 -0.71 -5.18
N PHE A 37 -8.65 -0.85 -6.51
CA PHE A 37 -8.47 0.29 -7.41
C PHE A 37 -9.64 1.28 -7.34
N ALA A 38 -10.87 0.78 -7.19
CA ALA A 38 -12.05 1.62 -7.03
C ALA A 38 -12.09 2.30 -5.65
N ARG A 39 -11.69 1.58 -4.59
CA ARG A 39 -11.62 2.11 -3.22
C ARG A 39 -10.51 3.15 -3.04
N SER A 40 -9.35 2.98 -3.68
CA SER A 40 -8.25 3.96 -3.61
C SER A 40 -8.58 5.28 -4.32
N ARG A 41 -9.69 5.31 -5.07
CA ARG A 41 -10.28 6.50 -5.71
C ARG A 41 -11.41 7.11 -4.87
N SER A 42 -11.74 6.50 -3.72
CA SER A 42 -12.82 6.89 -2.82
C SER A 42 -12.26 7.43 -1.50
N PRO A 43 -12.77 8.55 -0.96
CA PRO A 43 -12.16 9.28 0.16
C PRO A 43 -12.39 8.68 1.56
N HIS A 44 -12.73 7.40 1.70
CA HIS A 44 -13.14 6.78 2.98
C HIS A 44 -12.30 5.56 3.39
N GLU A 45 -11.06 5.44 2.91
CA GLU A 45 -10.21 4.31 3.29
C GLU A 45 -9.68 4.47 4.73
N SER A 46 -9.93 3.46 5.57
CA SER A 46 -9.22 3.28 6.83
C SER A 46 -7.95 2.48 6.58
N TYR A 47 -6.78 3.09 6.82
CA TYR A 47 -5.51 2.37 6.81
C TYR A 47 -5.22 1.88 8.23
N ARG A 48 -4.93 0.60 8.40
CA ARG A 48 -4.53 0.05 9.71
C ARG A 48 -3.24 -0.73 9.55
N VAL A 49 -2.26 -0.48 10.40
CA VAL A 49 -1.01 -1.24 10.40
C VAL A 49 -0.92 -2.05 11.68
N GLU A 50 -0.77 -3.37 11.54
CA GLU A 50 -0.43 -4.27 12.64
C GLU A 50 1.06 -4.55 12.66
N TYR A 51 1.70 -4.40 13.83
CA TYR A 51 3.14 -4.60 13.99
C TYR A 51 3.48 -5.34 15.28
N VAL A 52 4.67 -5.96 15.30
CA VAL A 52 5.25 -6.59 16.49
C VAL A 52 6.30 -5.66 17.12
N GLY A 53 6.40 -5.65 18.46
CA GLY A 53 7.36 -4.83 19.20
C GLY A 53 6.76 -3.61 19.88
N GLU A 54 7.60 -2.82 20.54
CA GLU A 54 7.15 -1.72 21.42
C GLU A 54 6.87 -0.40 20.69
N SER A 55 7.52 -0.15 19.54
CA SER A 55 7.39 1.09 18.79
C SER A 55 7.24 0.85 17.29
N HIS A 56 6.39 1.67 16.66
CA HIS A 56 6.20 1.69 15.21
C HIS A 56 7.00 2.78 14.51
N ALA A 57 7.70 3.65 15.25
CA ALA A 57 8.41 4.80 14.69
C ALA A 57 9.43 4.39 13.61
N ASP A 58 10.13 3.27 13.83
CA ASP A 58 11.12 2.73 12.89
C ASP A 58 10.48 1.97 11.72
N LEU A 59 9.21 1.57 11.88
CA LEU A 59 8.45 0.80 10.90
C LEU A 59 7.67 1.70 9.94
N GLU A 60 7.23 2.87 10.39
CA GLU A 60 6.44 3.81 9.58
C GLU A 60 7.11 4.17 8.26
N PRO A 61 8.39 4.63 8.20
CA PRO A 61 9.05 4.94 6.94
C PRO A 61 9.15 3.71 6.02
N LEU A 62 9.35 2.53 6.60
CA LEU A 62 9.45 1.27 5.85
C LEU A 62 8.11 0.88 5.23
N VAL A 63 7.02 0.95 5.98
CA VAL A 63 5.68 0.61 5.52
C VAL A 63 5.24 1.57 4.41
N LEU A 64 5.39 2.87 4.63
CA LEU A 64 5.03 3.90 3.66
C LEU A 64 5.82 3.76 2.35
N SER A 65 7.15 3.62 2.45
CA SER A 65 8.01 3.48 1.27
C SER A 65 7.77 2.16 0.52
N THR A 66 7.52 1.06 1.24
CA THR A 66 7.20 -0.23 0.62
C THR A 66 5.88 -0.17 -0.12
N TYR A 67 4.86 0.43 0.49
CA TYR A 67 3.55 0.55 -0.13
C TYR A 67 3.57 1.48 -1.35
N GLN A 68 4.24 2.63 -1.23
CA GLN A 68 4.43 3.55 -2.34
C GLN A 68 5.24 2.90 -3.48
N SER A 69 6.33 2.21 -3.18
CA SER A 69 7.16 1.52 -4.19
C SER A 69 6.38 0.42 -4.91
N ARG A 70 5.56 -0.34 -4.17
CA ARG A 70 4.85 -1.50 -4.70
C ARG A 70 3.58 -1.14 -5.47
N PHE A 71 2.85 -0.13 -5.00
CA PHE A 71 1.52 0.21 -5.53
C PHE A 71 1.46 1.60 -6.18
N ASP A 72 2.50 2.44 -6.06
CA ASP A 72 2.46 3.85 -6.51
C ASP A 72 1.31 4.63 -5.83
N ILE A 73 0.94 4.24 -4.60
CA ILE A 73 -0.07 4.88 -3.75
C ILE A 73 0.63 5.51 -2.56
N GLN A 74 0.37 6.78 -2.32
CA GLN A 74 0.82 7.49 -1.13
C GLN A 74 -0.25 7.38 -0.04
N VAL A 75 0.08 6.68 1.05
CA VAL A 75 -0.82 6.55 2.20
C VAL A 75 -0.67 7.79 3.09
N PRO A 76 -1.76 8.52 3.42
CA PRO A 76 -1.70 9.64 4.34
C PRO A 76 -1.38 9.12 5.75
N ARG A 77 -0.30 9.61 6.35
CA ARG A 77 0.21 9.13 7.65
C ARG A 77 -0.84 9.26 8.76
N GLU A 78 -1.59 10.34 8.66
CA GLU A 78 -2.62 10.79 9.59
C GLU A 78 -3.86 9.88 9.55
N GLN A 79 -4.00 9.10 8.48
CA GLN A 79 -5.10 8.14 8.30
C GLN A 79 -4.69 6.71 8.67
N ILE A 80 -3.45 6.49 9.12
CA ILE A 80 -2.96 5.17 9.55
C ILE A 80 -3.23 4.95 11.03
N ILE A 81 -4.01 3.92 11.32
CA ILE A 81 -4.22 3.39 12.66
C ILE A 81 -3.15 2.34 12.95
N TRP A 82 -2.21 2.67 13.83
CA TRP A 82 -1.17 1.75 14.29
C TRP A 82 -1.68 0.87 15.43
N LYS A 83 -1.59 -0.44 15.26
CA LYS A 83 -2.03 -1.43 16.24
C LYS A 83 -0.93 -2.43 16.53
N ARG A 84 -0.47 -2.48 17.78
CA ARG A 84 0.44 -3.55 18.22
C ARG A 84 -0.28 -4.90 18.19
N ASN A 85 0.38 -5.91 17.63
CA ASN A 85 -0.11 -7.28 17.55
C ASN A 85 1.04 -8.26 17.83
N ASP A 86 1.19 -8.62 19.10
CA ASP A 86 2.23 -9.55 19.57
C ASP A 86 2.01 -11.00 19.09
N ALA A 87 0.85 -11.32 18.50
CA ALA A 87 0.61 -12.62 17.89
C ALA A 87 1.24 -12.73 16.48
N LEU A 88 1.72 -11.62 15.90
CA LEU A 88 2.54 -11.68 14.70
C LEU A 88 3.88 -12.34 15.02
N LYS A 89 4.22 -13.40 14.29
CA LYS A 89 5.52 -14.08 14.47
C LYS A 89 6.71 -13.16 14.16
N TRP A 90 6.53 -12.23 13.22
CA TRP A 90 7.50 -11.21 12.80
C TRP A 90 6.82 -10.21 11.86
N GLY A 91 7.43 -9.03 11.70
CA GLY A 91 7.10 -8.09 10.62
C GLY A 91 5.89 -7.17 10.88
N VAL A 92 5.27 -6.75 9.77
CA VAL A 92 4.21 -5.73 9.74
C VAL A 92 3.15 -6.10 8.70
N ARG A 93 1.88 -5.88 9.03
CA ARG A 93 0.74 -6.04 8.11
C ARG A 93 0.04 -4.71 7.91
N LEU A 94 -0.20 -4.34 6.67
CA LEU A 94 -1.02 -3.17 6.35
C LEU A 94 -2.39 -3.65 5.88
N PHE A 95 -3.43 -3.13 6.50
CA PHE A 95 -4.82 -3.30 6.11
C PHE A 95 -5.30 -2.03 5.42
N VAL A 96 -6.00 -2.19 4.31
CA VAL A 96 -6.63 -1.09 3.56
C VAL A 96 -8.10 -1.46 3.40
N GLY A 97 -8.96 -0.89 4.25
CA GLY A 97 -10.34 -1.35 4.40
C GLY A 97 -10.40 -2.82 4.85
N ASP A 98 -11.04 -3.68 4.05
CA ASP A 98 -11.19 -5.12 4.31
C ASP A 98 -10.00 -5.95 3.78
N ASP A 99 -9.12 -5.33 3.00
CA ASP A 99 -8.00 -6.01 2.38
C ASP A 99 -6.77 -5.98 3.28
N MET A 100 -6.01 -7.07 3.24
CA MET A 100 -4.77 -7.23 4.00
C MET A 100 -3.61 -7.42 3.04
N VAL A 101 -2.64 -6.53 3.13
CA VAL A 101 -1.35 -6.61 2.45
C VAL A 101 -0.33 -7.02 3.50
N ASP A 102 0.19 -8.23 3.34
CA ASP A 102 1.26 -8.69 4.20
C ASP A 102 2.56 -7.99 3.77
N VAL A 103 3.06 -7.10 4.62
CA VAL A 103 4.36 -6.44 4.45
C VAL A 103 5.46 -7.27 5.13
N SER A 104 5.21 -8.55 5.38
CA SER A 104 6.22 -9.61 5.57
C SER A 104 7.09 -9.79 4.32
N PHE A 105 7.63 -8.70 3.79
CA PHE A 105 8.66 -8.73 2.78
C PHE A 105 9.95 -9.12 3.49
N LYS A 106 10.62 -10.14 2.94
CA LYS A 106 12.01 -10.61 3.19
C LYS A 106 13.08 -9.50 3.33
N GLU A 107 12.70 -8.23 3.26
CA GLU A 107 13.50 -7.03 3.45
C GLU A 107 13.49 -6.51 4.90
N ALA A 108 12.40 -6.70 5.65
CA ALA A 108 12.38 -6.44 7.10
C ALA A 108 13.28 -7.44 7.85
N GLU A 109 13.25 -8.72 7.43
CA GLU A 109 14.16 -9.77 7.91
C GLU A 109 15.64 -9.39 7.71
N ARG A 110 15.99 -8.79 6.56
CA ARG A 110 17.39 -8.40 6.27
C ARG A 110 17.93 -7.29 7.15
N ARG A 111 17.07 -6.44 7.73
CA ARG A 111 17.50 -5.32 8.58
C ARG A 111 17.40 -5.64 10.07
N VAL A 112 16.40 -6.41 10.51
CA VAL A 112 16.23 -6.77 11.92
C VAL A 112 17.20 -7.89 12.36
N LEU A 113 17.60 -8.80 11.46
CA LEU A 113 18.59 -9.87 11.76
C LEU A 113 20.06 -9.42 11.65
N LYS A 114 20.34 -8.14 11.38
CA LYS A 114 21.71 -7.59 11.29
C LYS A 114 22.02 -6.49 12.32
N SER A 115 21.13 -6.27 13.26
CA SER A 115 21.33 -5.40 14.44
C SER A 115 21.57 -6.23 15.67
#